data_AF-A0A7J9XJH3-F1
#
_entry.id   AF-A0A7J9XJH3-F1
#
_cell.length_a   1.000
_cell.length_b   1.000
_cell.length_c   1.000
_cell.angle_alpha   90.00
_cell.angle_beta   90.00
_cell.angle_gamma   90.00
#
_symmetry.space_group_name_H-M   'P 1'
#
loop_
_entity.id
_entity.type
_entity.pdbx_description
1 polymer ?
#
loop_
_entity_poly.entity_id
_entity_poly.type
_entity_poly.pdbx_seq_one_letter_code
_entity_poly.pdbx_strand_id
1 'polypeptide(L)'
;MLNAIAVIIVLAGLLASLAHGGYLLMLGSAARQRPGGEPVSEYVRSRLPVAGVTVGVALLALLLTSGGAFADVLAILAGAGSGGVAYQALQGTRQRYRSGG
;
A
#
# COMPACT_ATOMS: atom_id res chain seq x y z
N MET A 1 -22.17 5.00 16.78
CA MET A 1 -22.38 5.17 15.32
C MET A 1 -21.08 5.43 14.57
N LEU A 2 -20.21 6.33 15.04
CA LEU A 2 -18.89 6.56 14.42
C LEU A 2 -18.02 5.30 14.32
N ASN A 3 -18.06 4.42 15.33
CA ASN A 3 -17.27 3.18 15.31
C ASN A 3 -17.71 2.20 14.19
N ALA A 4 -19.01 2.06 13.93
CA ALA A 4 -19.51 1.20 12.86
C ALA A 4 -19.10 1.72 11.47
N ILE A 5 -19.13 3.05 11.27
CA ILE A 5 -18.69 3.69 10.03
C ILE A 5 -17.17 3.49 9.85
N ALA A 6 -16.38 3.68 10.91
CA ALA A 6 -14.94 3.45 10.90
C ALA A 6 -14.59 2.00 10.51
N VAL A 7 -15.28 1.02 11.10
CA VAL A 7 -15.09 -0.41 10.77
C VAL A 7 -15.41 -0.69 9.30
N ILE A 8 -16.52 -0.16 8.76
CA ILE A 8 -16.89 -0.34 7.34
C ILE A 8 -15.83 0.25 6.40
N ILE A 9 -15.33 1.46 6.70
CA ILE A 9 -14.30 2.12 5.90
C ILE A 9 -13.00 1.30 5.93
N VAL A 10 -12.60 0.80 7.10
CA VAL A 10 -11.39 -0.03 7.24
C VAL A 10 -11.53 -1.35 6.50
N LEU A 11 -12.70 -2.00 6.56
CA LEU A 11 -12.97 -3.21 5.79
C LEU A 11 -12.93 -2.96 4.27
N ALA A 12 -13.51 -1.86 3.80
CA ALA A 12 -13.43 -1.47 2.39
C ALA A 12 -11.98 -1.21 1.94
N GLY A 13 -11.20 -0.53 2.77
CA GLY A 13 -9.76 -0.31 2.54
C GLY A 13 -8.96 -1.61 2.50
N LEU A 14 -9.25 -2.54 3.42
CA LEU A 14 -8.62 -3.87 3.46
C LEU A 14 -8.94 -4.66 2.19
N LEU A 15 -10.21 -4.73 1.79
CA LEU A 15 -10.66 -5.38 0.55
C LEU A 15 -9.96 -4.79 -0.68
N ALA A 16 -9.87 -3.46 -0.78
CA ALA A 16 -9.17 -2.79 -1.87
C ALA A 16 -7.66 -3.14 -1.91
N SER A 17 -7.01 -3.20 -0.74
CA SER A 17 -5.59 -3.56 -0.63
C SER A 17 -5.33 -5.01 -1.07
N LEU A 18 -6.21 -5.93 -0.68
CA LEU A 18 -6.12 -7.34 -1.05
C LEU A 18 -6.41 -7.54 -2.55
N ALA A 19 -7.41 -6.84 -3.09
CA ALA A 19 -7.70 -6.88 -4.52
C ALA A 19 -6.52 -6.37 -5.36
N HIS A 20 -5.87 -5.28 -4.94
CA HIS A 20 -4.68 -4.75 -5.61
C HIS A 20 -3.49 -5.71 -5.54
N GLY A 21 -3.21 -6.27 -4.36
CA GLY A 21 -2.15 -7.26 -4.17
C GLY A 21 -2.38 -8.53 -4.98
N GLY A 22 -3.61 -9.05 -4.96
CA GLY A 22 -4.02 -10.21 -5.75
C GLY A 22 -3.90 -9.96 -7.27
N TYR A 23 -4.30 -8.78 -7.74
CA TYR A 23 -4.16 -8.40 -9.15
C TYR A 23 -2.69 -8.35 -9.59
N LEU A 24 -1.80 -7.77 -8.78
CA LEU A 24 -0.37 -7.73 -9.08
C LEU A 24 0.23 -9.14 -9.15
N LEU A 25 -0.16 -10.04 -8.24
CA LEU A 25 0.29 -11.44 -8.26
C LEU A 25 -0.18 -12.17 -9.52
N MET A 26 -1.43 -11.96 -9.93
CA MET A 26 -2.00 -12.55 -11.14
C MET A 26 -1.34 -11.98 -12.41
N LEU A 27 -1.06 -10.68 -12.44
CA LEU A 27 -0.33 -10.06 -13.54
C LEU A 27 1.11 -10.59 -13.63
N GLY A 28 1.77 -10.78 -12.48
CA GLY A 28 3.10 -11.38 -12.41
C GLY A 28 3.15 -12.83 -12.91
N SER A 29 2.14 -13.64 -12.58
CA SER A 29 2.06 -15.03 -13.05
C SER A 29 1.76 -15.12 -14.54
N ALA A 30 0.91 -14.23 -15.07
CA ALA A 30 0.63 -14.12 -16.50
C ALA A 30 1.85 -13.61 -17.29
N ALA A 31 2.58 -12.62 -16.75
CA ALA A 31 3.78 -12.08 -17.38
C ALA A 31 4.91 -13.12 -17.49
N ARG A 32 5.10 -13.97 -16.48
CA ARG A 32 6.12 -15.04 -16.52
C ARG A 32 5.87 -16.11 -17.57
N GLN A 33 4.62 -16.30 -17.98
CA GLN A 33 4.25 -17.31 -18.98
C GLN A 33 4.34 -16.79 -20.42
N ARG A 34 4.55 -15.47 -20.62
CA ARG A 34 4.66 -14.86 -21.96
C ARG A 34 6.11 -14.53 -22.32
N PRO A 35 6.57 -14.88 -23.54
CA PRO A 35 7.84 -14.38 -24.05
C PRO A 35 7.81 -12.84 -24.13
N GLY A 36 8.81 -12.18 -23.56
CA GLY A 36 8.89 -10.72 -23.45
C GLY A 36 8.20 -10.11 -22.22
N GLY A 37 7.66 -10.92 -21.31
CA GLY A 37 7.03 -10.45 -20.06
C GLY A 37 8.00 -10.04 -18.94
N GLU A 38 9.32 -10.16 -19.16
CA GLU A 38 10.38 -9.80 -18.20
C GLU A 38 10.16 -8.42 -17.54
N PRO A 39 9.93 -7.33 -18.30
CA PRO A 39 9.79 -5.99 -17.72
C PRO A 39 8.54 -5.85 -16.85
N VAL A 40 7.46 -6.54 -17.20
CA VAL A 40 6.21 -6.55 -16.43
C VAL A 40 6.41 -7.35 -15.14
N SER A 41 7.13 -8.47 -15.20
CA SER A 41 7.43 -9.30 -14.04
C SER A 41 8.33 -8.57 -13.02
N GLU A 42 9.28 -7.77 -13.51
CA GLU A 42 10.19 -6.97 -12.69
C GLU A 42 9.45 -5.77 -12.07
N TYR A 43 8.59 -5.12 -12.85
CA TYR A 43 7.69 -4.09 -12.34
C TYR A 43 6.80 -4.62 -11.22
N VAL A 44 6.14 -5.77 -11.42
CA VAL A 44 5.32 -6.40 -10.38
C VAL A 44 6.15 -6.71 -9.14
N ARG A 45 7.34 -7.30 -9.29
CA ARG A 45 8.26 -7.57 -8.17
C ARG A 45 8.64 -6.31 -7.40
N SER A 46 8.87 -5.19 -8.07
CA SER A 46 9.19 -3.90 -7.42
C SER A 46 8.00 -3.32 -6.64
N ARG A 47 6.76 -3.69 -7.00
CA ARG A 47 5.53 -3.21 -6.37
C ARG A 47 4.99 -4.12 -5.28
N LEU A 48 5.38 -5.38 -5.24
CA LEU A 48 4.99 -6.33 -4.18
C LEU A 48 5.31 -5.82 -2.75
N PRO A 49 6.47 -5.19 -2.47
CA PRO A 49 6.74 -4.62 -1.15
C PRO A 49 5.74 -3.53 -0.77
N VAL A 50 5.37 -2.67 -1.72
CA VAL A 50 4.39 -1.60 -1.50
C VAL A 50 3.01 -2.19 -1.20
N ALA A 51 2.59 -3.20 -1.96
CA ALA A 51 1.33 -3.91 -1.70
C ALA A 51 1.34 -4.65 -0.35
N GLY A 52 2.48 -5.24 0.04
CA GLY A 52 2.64 -5.85 1.36
C GLY A 52 2.51 -4.84 2.49
N VAL A 53 3.12 -3.66 2.35
CA VAL A 53 3.01 -2.56 3.32
C VAL A 53 1.57 -2.05 3.40
N THR A 54 0.88 -1.86 2.28
CA THR A 54 -0.51 -1.36 2.32
C THR A 54 -1.46 -2.35 2.98
N VAL A 55 -1.31 -3.66 2.73
CA VAL A 55 -2.07 -4.70 3.45
C VAL A 55 -1.72 -4.70 4.94
N GLY A 56 -0.44 -4.56 5.29
CA GLY A 56 0.00 -4.47 6.70
C GLY A 56 -0.61 -3.27 7.43
N VAL A 57 -0.66 -2.10 6.80
CA VAL A 57 -1.29 -0.89 7.35
C VAL A 57 -2.80 -1.07 7.47
N ALA A 58 -3.47 -1.71 6.50
CA ALA A 58 -4.91 -1.96 6.57
C ALA A 58 -5.27 -2.94 7.71
N LEU A 59 -4.47 -3.98 7.91
CA LEU A 59 -4.62 -4.91 9.04
C LEU A 59 -4.36 -4.23 10.39
N LEU A 60 -3.33 -3.37 10.45
CA LEU A 60 -3.06 -2.56 11.62
C LEU A 60 -4.24 -1.64 11.93
N ALA A 61 -4.76 -0.91 10.93
CA ALA A 61 -5.94 -0.06 11.10
C ALA A 61 -7.16 -0.86 11.60
N LEU A 62 -7.39 -2.08 11.10
CA LEU A 62 -8.44 -2.98 11.58
C LEU A 62 -8.24 -3.35 13.04
N LEU A 63 -7.02 -3.71 13.42
CA LEU A 63 -6.69 -4.03 14.82
C LEU A 63 -6.90 -2.82 15.72
N LEU A 64 -6.60 -1.61 15.24
CA LEU A 64 -6.76 -0.37 15.98
C LEU A 64 -8.23 0.00 16.16
N THR A 65 -9.12 -0.34 15.22
CA THR A 65 -10.58 -0.20 15.44
C THR A 65 -11.11 -1.05 16.60
N SER A 66 -10.35 -2.05 17.06
CA SER A 66 -10.71 -2.91 18.19
C SER A 66 -10.17 -2.44 19.55
N GLY A 67 -9.27 -1.44 19.58
CA GLY A 67 -8.70 -0.87 20.81
C GLY A 67 -8.99 0.62 20.94
N GLY A 68 -9.26 1.13 22.15
CA GLY A 68 -9.55 2.55 22.38
C GLY A 68 -8.39 3.51 22.00
N ALA A 69 -8.61 4.83 22.21
CA ALA A 69 -7.83 5.99 21.73
C ALA A 69 -6.29 5.92 21.60
N PHE A 70 -5.59 5.06 22.33
CA PHE A 70 -4.15 4.79 22.15
C PHE A 70 -3.85 4.17 20.77
N ALA A 71 -4.78 3.37 20.27
CA ALA A 71 -4.73 2.75 18.97
C ALA A 71 -4.83 3.79 17.82
N ASP A 72 -5.74 4.76 17.95
CA ASP A 72 -5.90 5.82 16.95
C ASP A 72 -4.62 6.65 16.77
N VAL A 73 -3.89 6.92 17.86
CA VAL A 73 -2.62 7.67 17.83
C VAL A 73 -1.52 6.89 17.10
N LEU A 74 -1.43 5.58 17.28
CA LEU A 74 -0.47 4.75 16.54
C LEU A 74 -0.84 4.61 15.06
N ALA A 75 -2.13 4.54 14.72
CA ALA A 75 -2.61 4.60 13.33
C ALA A 75 -2.22 5.92 12.66
N ILE A 76 -2.41 7.04 13.35
CA ILE A 76 -2.06 8.37 12.86
C ILE A 76 -0.54 8.50 12.72
N LEU A 77 0.26 8.02 13.67
CA LEU A 77 1.73 8.05 13.58
C LEU A 77 2.27 7.16 12.46
N ALA A 78 1.68 5.98 12.24
CA ALA A 78 2.04 5.10 11.12
C ALA A 78 1.60 5.70 9.77
N GLY A 79 0.41 6.32 9.71
CA GLY A 79 -0.08 7.06 8.54
C GLY A 79 0.76 8.30 8.22
N ALA A 80 1.14 9.08 9.24
CA ALA A 80 2.01 10.24 9.10
C ALA A 80 3.45 9.83 8.72
N GLY A 81 3.96 8.74 9.32
CA GLY A 81 5.28 8.18 9.01
C GLY A 81 5.38 7.66 7.57
N SER A 82 4.33 6.98 7.08
CA SER A 82 4.26 6.52 5.68
C SER A 82 4.08 7.68 4.69
N GLY A 83 3.37 8.75 5.08
CA GLY A 83 3.28 9.99 4.30
C GLY A 83 4.63 10.70 4.12
N GLY A 84 5.47 10.71 5.15
CA GLY A 84 6.82 11.29 5.08
C GLY A 84 7.74 10.55 4.11
N VAL A 85 7.69 9.20 4.12
CA VAL A 85 8.45 8.36 3.18
C VAL A 85 7.92 8.53 1.74
N ALA A 86 6.61 8.59 1.56
CA ALA A 86 5.99 8.85 0.26
C ALA A 86 6.37 10.24 -0.30
N TYR A 87 6.44 11.25 0.57
CA TYR A 87 6.88 12.60 0.18
C TYR A 87 8.35 12.64 -0.20
N GLN A 88 9.23 11.94 0.53
CA GLN A 88 10.64 11.80 0.16
C GLN A 88 10.81 11.08 -1.18
N ALA A 89 10.06 10.01 -1.42
CA ALA A 89 10.06 9.30 -2.69
C ALA A 89 9.56 10.20 -3.85
N LEU A 90 8.52 11.01 -3.60
CA LEU A 90 8.01 11.97 -4.57
C LEU A 90 9.02 13.08 -4.87
N GLN A 91 9.72 13.60 -3.85
CA GLN A 91 10.76 14.62 -4.01
C GLN A 91 12.00 14.07 -4.74
N GLY A 92 12.45 12.86 -4.41
CA GLY A 92 13.56 12.20 -5.13
C GLY A 92 13.23 11.95 -6.60
N THR A 93 11.98 11.55 -6.88
CA THR A 93 11.48 11.40 -8.26
C THR A 93 11.43 12.75 -8.98
N ARG A 94 10.90 13.79 -8.34
CA ARG A 94 10.85 15.15 -8.89
C ARG A 94 12.24 15.72 -9.15
N GLN A 95 13.20 15.54 -8.25
CA GLN A 95 14.58 15.99 -8.46
C GLN A 95 15.21 15.30 -9.66
N ARG A 96 15.03 13.98 -9.78
CA ARG A 96 15.59 13.16 -10.87
C ARG A 96 15.04 13.54 -12.25
N TYR A 97 13.76 13.91 -12.34
CA TYR A 97 13.16 14.34 -13.61
C TYR A 97 13.33 15.85 -13.89
N ARG A 98 13.55 16.68 -12.85
CA ARG A 98 13.78 18.12 -13.02
C ARG A 98 15.23 18.47 -13.33
N SER A 99 16.20 17.65 -12.91
CA SER A 99 17.61 17.89 -13.19
C SER A 99 18.03 17.49 -14.61
N GLY A 100 17.15 16.89 -15.41
CA GLY A 100 17.50 16.39 -16.75
C GLY A 100 18.65 15.40 -16.67
N GLY A 101 18.35 14.15 -16.29
CA GLY A 101 19.31 13.06 -16.49
C GLY A 101 19.61 12.86 -17.96
#